data_AF-A0A228QF37-F1
#
_entry.id   AF-A0A228QF37-F1
#
_cell.length_a   1.000
_cell.length_b   1.000
_cell.length_c   1.000
_cell.angle_alpha   90.00
_cell.angle_beta   90.00
_cell.angle_gamma   90.00
#
_symmetry.space_group_name_H-M   'P 1'
#
loop_
_entity.id
_entity.type
_entity.pdbx_description
1 polymer ?
#
loop_
_entity_poly.entity_id
_entity_poly.type
_entity_poly.pdbx_seq_one_letter_code
_entity_poly.pdbx_strand_id
1 'polypeptide(L)'
;MISVKYAWNGSTETWKAAELPESFVFRCSDADGHSVARDQAAWCIPVVEIETVSVDQAGRPVEPKVAYSITSSVYGPGHTFLERVTSGPSSKQ
;
A
#
# COMPACT_ATOMS: atom_id res chain seq x y z
N MET A 1 -0.73 -20.33 -10.43
CA MET A 1 0.27 -19.96 -9.40
C MET A 1 0.34 -18.44 -9.37
N ILE A 2 0.08 -17.84 -8.21
CA ILE A 2 0.12 -16.37 -8.06
C ILE A 2 1.54 -15.96 -7.69
N SER A 3 2.04 -14.98 -8.42
CA SER A 3 3.41 -14.47 -8.29
C SER A 3 3.37 -13.02 -7.83
N VAL A 4 4.19 -12.67 -6.85
CA VAL A 4 4.33 -11.30 -6.33
C VAL A 4 5.63 -10.72 -6.86
N LYS A 5 5.56 -9.56 -7.52
CA LYS A 5 6.76 -8.83 -7.94
C LYS A 5 7.34 -8.07 -6.75
N TYR A 6 8.59 -8.33 -6.41
CA TYR A 6 9.31 -7.53 -5.43
C TYR A 6 9.79 -6.25 -6.09
N ALA A 7 9.14 -5.13 -5.79
CA ALA A 7 9.37 -3.85 -6.45
C ALA A 7 10.21 -2.90 -5.57
N TRP A 8 11.41 -3.32 -5.19
CA TRP A 8 12.39 -2.45 -4.51
C TRP A 8 13.60 -2.20 -5.42
N ASN A 9 14.06 -0.95 -5.52
CA ASN A 9 15.28 -0.54 -6.25
C ASN A 9 15.43 -1.13 -7.66
N GLY A 10 14.33 -1.16 -8.44
CA GLY A 10 14.35 -1.71 -9.80
C GLY A 10 14.44 -3.24 -9.89
N SER A 11 14.19 -3.96 -8.79
CA SER A 11 14.22 -5.42 -8.78
C SER A 11 13.24 -6.05 -9.79
N THR A 12 13.68 -7.13 -10.41
CA THR A 12 12.90 -8.02 -11.28
C THR A 12 12.49 -9.31 -10.56
N GLU A 13 12.80 -9.41 -9.28
CA GLU A 13 12.56 -10.60 -8.48
C GLU A 13 11.06 -10.87 -8.32
N THR A 14 10.72 -12.14 -8.39
CA THR A 14 9.35 -12.60 -8.28
C THR A 14 9.28 -13.73 -7.26
N TRP A 15 8.38 -13.59 -6.29
CA TRP A 15 8.17 -14.58 -5.24
C TRP A 15 6.87 -15.33 -5.46
N LYS A 16 6.81 -16.60 -5.06
CA LYS A 16 5.51 -17.28 -5.00
C LYS A 16 4.73 -16.67 -3.86
N ALA A 17 3.46 -16.36 -4.13
CA ALA A 17 2.57 -15.88 -3.08
C ALA A 17 2.60 -16.86 -1.88
N ALA A 18 2.38 -18.16 -2.10
CA ALA A 18 2.34 -19.16 -1.04
C ALA A 18 3.57 -19.24 -0.10
N GLU A 19 4.73 -18.69 -0.50
CA GLU A 19 5.96 -18.69 0.29
C GLU A 19 6.11 -17.44 1.18
N LEU A 20 5.23 -16.44 1.01
CA LEU A 20 5.23 -15.24 1.85
C LEU A 20 4.60 -15.50 3.22
N PRO A 21 5.13 -14.90 4.31
CA PRO A 21 4.58 -15.06 5.66
C PRO A 21 3.10 -14.68 5.73
N GLU A 22 2.36 -15.27 6.68
CA GLU A 22 0.95 -14.93 6.93
C GLU A 22 0.73 -13.47 7.32
N SER A 23 1.77 -12.80 7.83
CA SER A 23 1.71 -11.36 8.07
C SER A 23 1.43 -10.58 6.79
N PHE A 24 1.71 -11.15 5.61
CA PHE A 24 1.29 -10.61 4.33
C PHE A 24 -0.20 -10.83 4.06
N VAL A 25 -0.98 -9.77 4.28
CA VAL A 25 -2.42 -9.76 4.02
C VAL A 25 -2.68 -9.61 2.53
N PHE A 26 -3.42 -10.57 1.97
CA PHE A 26 -3.91 -10.53 0.60
C PHE A 26 -5.43 -10.65 0.59
N ARG A 27 -6.06 -9.94 -0.35
CA ARG A 27 -7.42 -10.24 -0.77
C ARG A 27 -7.37 -11.16 -1.97
N CYS A 28 -7.81 -12.40 -1.79
CA CYS A 28 -7.71 -13.45 -2.80
C CYS A 28 -9.08 -13.85 -3.34
N SER A 29 -9.13 -14.18 -4.63
CA SER A 29 -10.35 -14.56 -5.33
C SER A 29 -10.14 -15.72 -6.30
N ASP A 30 -11.18 -16.53 -6.48
CA ASP A 30 -11.24 -17.58 -7.51
C ASP A 30 -11.44 -16.97 -8.92
N ALA A 31 -11.58 -17.84 -9.93
CA ALA A 31 -11.77 -17.42 -11.32
C ALA A 31 -13.10 -16.68 -11.55
N ASP A 32 -14.11 -16.94 -10.70
CA ASP A 32 -15.44 -16.34 -10.77
C ASP A 32 -15.55 -15.07 -9.90
N GLY A 33 -14.51 -14.77 -9.11
CA GLY A 33 -14.39 -13.58 -8.27
C GLY A 33 -14.80 -13.79 -6.80
N HIS A 34 -15.18 -15.00 -6.38
CA HIS A 34 -15.51 -15.28 -4.98
C HIS A 34 -14.26 -15.25 -4.09
N SER A 35 -14.41 -14.78 -2.86
CA SER A 35 -13.30 -14.75 -1.91
C SER A 35 -12.97 -16.17 -1.46
N VAL A 36 -11.69 -16.53 -1.55
CA VAL A 36 -11.17 -17.87 -1.22
C VAL A 36 -9.84 -17.77 -0.49
N ALA A 37 -9.42 -18.88 0.11
CA ALA A 37 -8.09 -19.02 0.68
C ALA A 37 -7.01 -18.87 -0.42
N ARG A 38 -5.84 -18.37 -0.02
CA ARG A 38 -4.75 -17.99 -0.93
C ARG A 38 -4.23 -19.14 -1.79
N ASP A 39 -4.20 -20.34 -1.24
CA ASP A 39 -3.76 -21.57 -1.90
C ASP A 39 -4.77 -22.09 -2.94
N GLN A 40 -6.02 -21.62 -2.88
CA GLN A 40 -7.11 -21.96 -3.79
C GLN A 40 -7.43 -20.84 -4.79
N ALA A 41 -6.74 -19.70 -4.69
CA ALA A 41 -7.04 -18.50 -5.45
C ALA A 41 -6.51 -18.53 -6.90
N ALA A 42 -7.28 -17.95 -7.82
CA ALA A 42 -6.83 -17.65 -9.17
C ALA A 42 -5.94 -16.39 -9.20
N TRP A 43 -6.27 -15.39 -8.37
CA TRP A 43 -5.50 -14.16 -8.20
C TRP A 43 -5.64 -13.61 -6.77
N CYS A 44 -4.66 -12.79 -6.36
CA CYS A 44 -4.63 -12.12 -5.06
C CYS A 44 -4.09 -10.71 -5.21
N ILE A 45 -4.67 -9.75 -4.48
CA ILE A 45 -4.20 -8.37 -4.38
C ILE A 45 -3.57 -8.16 -3.00
N PRO A 46 -2.33 -7.67 -2.88
CA PRO A 46 -1.74 -7.32 -1.60
C PRO A 46 -2.53 -6.17 -0.97
N VAL A 47 -2.84 -6.29 0.31
CA VAL A 47 -3.45 -5.20 1.08
C VAL A 47 -2.33 -4.36 1.68
N VAL A 48 -2.38 -3.06 1.41
CA VAL A 48 -1.47 -2.07 1.99
C VAL A 48 -2.26 -1.14 2.91
N GLU A 49 -1.64 -0.72 4.00
CA GLU A 49 -2.12 0.34 4.86
C GLU A 49 -1.62 1.68 4.32
N ILE A 50 -2.48 2.69 4.26
CA ILE A 50 -2.11 4.03 3.84
C ILE A 50 -2.43 4.98 4.99
N GLU A 51 -1.39 5.55 5.58
CA GLU A 51 -1.49 6.59 6.60
C GLU A 51 -1.36 7.95 5.90
N THR A 52 -2.27 8.87 6.15
CA THR A 52 -2.22 10.22 5.57
C THR A 52 -2.29 11.27 6.67
N VAL A 53 -1.28 12.15 6.72
CA VAL A 53 -1.16 13.26 7.66
C VAL A 53 -1.24 14.56 6.89
N SER A 54 -2.16 15.44 7.28
CA SER A 54 -2.40 16.74 6.66
C SER A 54 -2.12 17.86 7.65
N VAL A 55 -1.30 18.85 7.27
CA VAL A 55 -0.89 19.93 8.19
C VAL A 55 -1.01 21.32 7.57
N ASP A 56 -1.21 22.33 8.42
CA ASP A 56 -1.12 23.75 8.05
C ASP A 56 0.36 24.21 7.90
N GLN A 57 0.58 25.48 7.57
CA GLN A 57 1.92 26.06 7.47
C GLN A 57 2.72 26.02 8.78
N ALA A 58 2.03 25.95 9.93
CA ALA A 58 2.66 25.85 11.24
C ALA A 58 2.87 24.37 11.67
N GLY A 59 2.56 23.40 10.80
CA GLY A 59 2.69 21.97 11.09
C GLY A 59 1.57 21.39 11.94
N ARG A 60 0.46 22.11 12.15
CA ARG A 60 -0.68 21.64 12.96
C ARG A 60 -1.62 20.78 12.12
N PRO A 61 -2.19 19.69 12.67
CA PRO A 61 -3.16 18.87 11.94
C PRO A 61 -4.37 19.67 11.48
N VAL A 62 -4.74 19.51 10.22
CA VAL A 62 -5.94 20.14 9.62
C VAL A 62 -6.62 19.18 8.64
N GLU A 63 -7.84 19.51 8.23
CA GLU A 63 -8.51 18.76 7.17
C GLU A 63 -7.74 18.85 5.84
N PRO A 64 -7.65 17.76 5.05
CA PRO A 64 -6.89 17.73 3.79
C PRO A 64 -7.21 18.88 2.82
N LYS A 65 -8.47 19.30 2.76
CA LYS A 65 -8.95 20.33 1.83
C LYS A 65 -8.33 21.72 2.04
N VAL A 66 -7.82 21.99 3.25
CA VAL A 66 -7.17 23.25 3.64
C VAL A 66 -5.70 23.04 4.03
N ALA A 67 -5.17 21.85 3.82
CA ALA A 67 -3.80 21.52 4.19
C ALA A 67 -2.80 22.29 3.33
N TYR A 68 -1.73 22.75 3.98
CA TYR A 68 -0.57 23.30 3.29
C TYR A 68 0.27 22.18 2.67
N SER A 69 0.49 21.08 3.42
CA SER A 69 1.12 19.86 2.93
C SER A 69 0.39 18.62 3.43
N ILE A 70 0.47 17.56 2.64
CA ILE A 70 -0.08 16.25 2.94
C ILE A 70 1.04 15.23 2.76
N THR A 71 1.29 14.42 3.77
CA THR A 71 2.21 13.28 3.70
C THR A 71 1.40 12.01 3.74
N SER A 72 1.59 11.16 2.73
CA SER A 72 1.06 9.80 2.70
C SER A 72 2.21 8.81 2.88
N SER A 73 2.08 7.91 3.84
CA SER A 73 2.97 6.77 4.04
C SER A 73 2.21 5.49 3.67
N VAL A 74 2.82 4.66 2.84
CA VAL A 74 2.28 3.35 2.45
C VAL A 74 3.04 2.28 3.21
N TYR A 75 2.31 1.45 3.93
CA TYR A 75 2.84 0.31 4.65
C TYR A 75 2.33 -0.96 3.99
N GLY A 76 3.27 -1.85 3.76
CA GLY A 76 2.99 -3.22 3.45
C GLY A 76 2.56 -3.96 4.71
N PRO A 77 2.41 -5.27 4.58
CA PRO A 77 1.91 -6.05 5.68
C PRO A 77 2.87 -6.12 6.87
N GLY A 78 2.32 -6.35 8.06
CA GLY A 78 3.08 -6.21 9.32
C GLY A 78 3.55 -4.79 9.61
N HIS A 79 2.91 -3.78 9.02
CA HIS A 79 3.28 -2.36 9.12
C HIS A 79 4.70 -2.07 8.57
N THR A 80 5.13 -2.84 7.56
CA THR A 80 6.43 -2.66 6.90
C THR A 80 6.40 -1.40 6.04
N PHE A 81 7.26 -0.41 6.30
CA PHE A 81 7.34 0.80 5.50
C PHE A 81 7.71 0.50 4.04
N LEU A 82 6.91 0.97 3.07
CA LEU A 82 7.18 0.83 1.64
C LEU A 82 7.55 2.16 1.00
N GLU A 83 6.73 3.18 1.20
CA GLU A 83 6.88 4.46 0.51
C GLU A 83 6.36 5.62 1.37
N ARG A 84 6.96 6.81 1.18
CA ARG A 84 6.43 8.07 1.67
C ARG A 84 6.43 9.10 0.55
N VAL A 85 5.28 9.71 0.32
CA VAL A 85 5.11 10.83 -0.61
C VAL A 85 4.60 12.01 0.18
N THR A 86 5.24 13.17 0.02
CA THR A 86 4.78 14.43 0.60
C THR A 86 4.42 15.37 -0.53
N SER A 87 3.19 15.87 -0.53
CA SER A 87 2.80 16.97 -1.40
C SER A 87 3.52 18.25 -0.95
N GLY A 88 4.09 18.97 -1.91
CA GLY A 88 4.53 20.34 -1.68
C GLY A 88 3.36 21.27 -1.37
N PRO A 89 3.63 22.55 -1.09
CA PRO A 89 2.60 23.56 -0.84
C PRO A 89 1.50 23.50 -1.89
N SER A 90 0.23 23.53 -1.49
CA SER A 90 -0.85 23.87 -2.43
C SER A 90 -0.52 25.23 -3.05
N SER A 91 -0.03 25.22 -4.28
CA SER A 91 0.12 26.41 -5.12
C SER A 91 -1.27 26.91 -5.49
N LYS A 92 -1.99 27.51 -4.54
CA LYS A 92 -3.03 28.47 -4.88
C LYS A 92 -2.33 29.79 -5.16
N GLN A 93 -1.99 29.98 -6.43
CA GLN A 93 -1.75 31.30 -7.00
C GLN A 93 -3.09 31.81 -7.54
#